data_AF-A0A842KIW4-F1
#
_entry.id   AF-A0A842KIW4-F1
#
_cell.length_a   1.000
_cell.length_b   1.000
_cell.length_c   1.000
_cell.angle_alpha   90.00
_cell.angle_beta   90.00
_cell.angle_gamma   90.00
#
_symmetry.space_group_name_H-M   'P 1'
#
loop_
_entity.id
_entity.type
_entity.pdbx_description
1 polymer ?
#
loop_
_entity_poly.entity_id
_entity_poly.type
_entity_poly.pdbx_seq_one_letter_code
_entity_poly.pdbx_strand_id
1 'polypeptide(L)'
;MESISEKEKVILENLKYLNDSVIAILLLMPVTLVIAFEALDSTESLKWLSIATWSVYILGLWYVASRVFKLNGRILEHLKE
;
A
#
# COMPACT_ATOMS: atom_id res chain seq x y z
N MET A 1 -33.58 11.79 11.03
CA MET A 1 -33.32 10.43 10.49
C MET A 1 -32.15 10.41 9.51
N GLU A 2 -31.40 11.52 9.34
CA GLU A 2 -30.24 11.64 8.42
C GLU A 2 -28.92 11.07 8.97
N SER A 3 -28.73 11.01 10.29
CA SER A 3 -27.42 10.69 10.90
C SER A 3 -26.92 9.25 10.70
N ILE A 4 -27.81 8.30 10.41
CA ILE A 4 -27.44 6.90 10.17
C ILE A 4 -26.82 6.75 8.78
N SER A 5 -27.32 7.49 7.80
CA SER A 5 -26.85 7.43 6.42
C SER A 5 -25.44 7.98 6.25
N GLU A 6 -25.05 9.01 7.01
CA GLU A 6 -23.68 9.55 6.96
C GLU A 6 -22.66 8.61 7.58
N LYS A 7 -22.99 8.03 8.74
CA LYS A 7 -22.11 7.05 9.41
C LYS A 7 -21.85 5.82 8.54
N GLU A 8 -22.88 5.28 7.89
CA GLU A 8 -22.69 4.15 6.96
C GLU A 8 -21.81 4.52 5.77
N LYS A 9 -21.95 5.73 5.23
CA LYS A 9 -21.15 6.22 4.11
C LYS A 9 -19.66 6.30 4.46
N VAL A 10 -19.35 6.81 5.65
CA VAL A 10 -17.97 6.91 6.16
C VAL A 10 -17.36 5.53 6.41
N ILE A 11 -18.13 4.59 6.98
CA ILE A 11 -17.67 3.21 7.18
C ILE A 11 -17.34 2.55 5.83
N LEU A 12 -18.18 2.74 4.81
CA LEU A 12 -17.97 2.19 3.47
C LEU A 12 -16.72 2.77 2.80
N GLU A 13 -16.46 4.07 2.99
CA GLU A 13 -15.28 4.73 2.43
C GLU A 13 -14.01 4.21 3.10
N ASN A 14 -14.00 4.06 4.43
CA ASN A 14 -12.88 3.49 5.17
C ASN A 14 -12.61 2.03 4.79
N LEU A 15 -13.65 1.21 4.61
CA LEU A 15 -13.52 -0.18 4.13
C LEU A 15 -12.92 -0.25 2.73
N LYS A 16 -13.36 0.63 1.82
CA LYS A 16 -12.80 0.71 0.46
C LYS A 16 -11.31 1.07 0.51
N TYR A 17 -10.96 2.02 1.35
CA TYR A 17 -9.58 2.45 1.54
C TYR A 17 -8.67 1.37 2.16
N LEU A 18 -9.20 0.62 3.14
CA LEU A 18 -8.51 -0.54 3.71
C LEU A 18 -8.31 -1.63 2.64
N ASN A 19 -9.35 -1.94 1.87
CA ASN A 19 -9.29 -2.94 0.80
C ASN A 19 -8.26 -2.56 -0.29
N ASP A 20 -8.23 -1.30 -0.73
CA ASP A 20 -7.23 -0.81 -1.68
C ASP A 20 -5.80 -0.98 -1.12
N SER A 21 -5.61 -0.72 0.18
CA SER A 21 -4.31 -0.85 0.83
C SER A 21 -3.88 -2.32 0.94
N VAL A 22 -4.81 -3.23 1.25
CA VAL A 22 -4.57 -4.68 1.28
C VAL A 22 -4.20 -5.20 -0.11
N ILE A 23 -4.91 -4.78 -1.16
CA ILE A 23 -4.60 -5.17 -2.56
C ILE A 23 -3.19 -4.71 -2.93
N ALA A 24 -2.81 -3.49 -2.56
CA ALA A 24 -1.49 -2.98 -2.86
C ALA A 24 -0.37 -3.74 -2.12
N ILE A 25 -0.60 -4.16 -0.87
CA ILE A 25 0.31 -5.04 -0.14
C ILE A 25 0.41 -6.42 -0.80
N LEU A 26 -0.72 -7.01 -1.21
CA LEU A 26 -0.75 -8.30 -1.92
C LEU A 26 0.02 -8.25 -3.26
N LEU A 27 -0.04 -7.12 -3.97
CA LEU A 27 0.75 -6.91 -5.19
C LEU A 27 2.25 -6.72 -4.92
N LEU A 28 2.62 -6.23 -3.73
CA LEU A 28 4.03 -6.09 -3.33
C LEU A 28 4.66 -7.44 -2.95
N MET A 29 3.91 -8.38 -2.37
CA MET A 29 4.42 -9.70 -1.97
C MET A 29 5.21 -10.46 -3.06
N PRO A 30 4.73 -10.61 -4.31
CA PRO A 30 5.50 -11.28 -5.35
C PRO A 30 6.78 -10.52 -5.71
N VAL A 31 6.78 -9.18 -5.63
CA VAL A 31 7.98 -8.36 -5.85
C VAL A 31 9.00 -8.61 -4.73
N THR A 32 8.54 -8.73 -3.48
CA THR A 32 9.42 -9.07 -2.35
C THR A 32 10.05 -10.45 -2.49
N LEU A 33 9.30 -11.42 -3.04
CA LEU A 33 9.82 -12.75 -3.33
C LEU A 33 10.90 -12.70 -4.41
N VAL A 34 10.68 -11.95 -5.51
CA VAL A 34 11.70 -11.78 -6.57
C VAL A 34 12.97 -11.15 -5.99
N ILE A 35 12.85 -10.11 -5.17
CA ILE A 35 14.00 -9.48 -4.49
C ILE A 35 14.74 -10.49 -3.60
N ALA A 36 14.01 -11.32 -2.85
CA ALA A 36 14.62 -12.33 -1.99
C ALA A 36 15.39 -13.39 -2.79
N PHE A 37 14.84 -13.83 -3.94
CA PHE A 37 15.53 -14.76 -4.83
C PHE A 37 16.75 -14.12 -5.51
N GLU A 38 16.65 -12.87 -5.96
CA GLU A 38 17.79 -12.11 -6.51
C GLU A 38 18.90 -11.92 -5.48
N ALA A 39 18.57 -11.68 -4.20
CA ALA A 39 19.55 -11.52 -3.13
C ALA A 39 20.27 -12.85 -2.77
N LEU A 40 19.64 -13.99 -3.02
CA LEU A 40 20.23 -15.32 -2.82
C LEU A 40 21.11 -15.75 -4.00
N ASP A 41 20.93 -15.15 -5.19
CA ASP A 41 21.68 -15.47 -6.39
C ASP A 41 22.92 -14.55 -6.54
N SER A 42 24.11 -15.14 -6.58
CA SER A 42 25.39 -14.43 -6.67
C SER A 42 25.78 -14.00 -8.10
N THR A 43 24.90 -14.20 -9.08
CA THR A 43 25.23 -13.98 -10.49
C THR A 43 25.15 -12.50 -10.89
N GLU A 44 26.26 -11.90 -11.34
CA GLU A 44 26.35 -10.45 -11.63
C GLU A 44 25.42 -9.95 -12.75
N SER A 45 24.92 -10.84 -13.61
CA SER A 45 24.01 -10.52 -14.72
C SER A 45 22.66 -9.99 -14.25
N LEU A 46 22.25 -10.30 -13.01
CA LEU A 46 20.96 -9.90 -12.45
C LEU A 46 20.99 -8.51 -11.79
N LYS A 47 22.15 -7.85 -11.68
CA LYS A 47 22.28 -6.54 -10.99
C LYS A 47 21.34 -5.48 -11.55
N TRP A 48 21.21 -5.38 -12.88
CA TRP A 48 20.32 -4.40 -13.53
C TRP A 48 18.85 -4.74 -13.34
N LEU A 49 18.49 -6.03 -13.43
CA LEU A 49 17.13 -6.49 -13.14
C LEU A 49 16.78 -6.17 -11.68
N SER A 50 17.71 -6.42 -10.76
CA SER A 50 17.50 -6.18 -9.34
C SER A 50 17.29 -4.71 -9.01
N ILE A 51 18.07 -3.80 -9.61
CA ILE A 51 17.85 -2.36 -9.46
C ILE A 51 16.45 -1.96 -9.92
N ALA A 52 15.96 -2.52 -11.04
CA ALA A 52 14.61 -2.28 -11.52
C ALA A 52 13.54 -2.84 -10.54
N THR A 53 13.73 -4.08 -10.05
CA THR A 53 12.83 -4.73 -9.10
C THR A 53 12.73 -3.94 -7.78
N TRP A 54 13.87 -3.51 -7.23
CA TRP A 54 13.91 -2.65 -6.04
C TRP A 54 13.25 -1.30 -6.26
N SER A 55 13.43 -0.69 -7.43
CA SER A 55 12.79 0.60 -7.75
C SER A 55 11.27 0.47 -7.75
N VAL A 56 10.73 -0.56 -8.38
CA VAL A 56 9.28 -0.86 -8.39
C VAL A 56 8.78 -1.13 -6.97
N TYR A 57 9.53 -1.89 -6.18
CA TYR A 57 9.18 -2.20 -4.79
C TYR A 57 9.10 -0.94 -3.91
N ILE A 58 10.12 -0.06 -3.99
CA ILE A 58 10.17 1.19 -3.23
C ILE A 58 9.02 2.12 -3.66
N LEU A 59 8.74 2.24 -4.95
CA LEU A 59 7.63 3.05 -5.45
C LEU A 59 6.27 2.52 -4.99
N GLY A 60 6.09 1.20 -5.00
CA GLY A 60 4.87 0.57 -4.49
C GLY A 60 4.70 0.77 -2.98
N LEU A 61 5.77 0.61 -2.19
CA LEU A 61 5.76 0.91 -0.75
C LEU A 61 5.42 2.37 -0.49
N TRP A 62 6.02 3.30 -1.24
CA TRP A 62 5.73 4.73 -1.15
C TRP A 62 4.25 5.04 -1.43
N TYR A 63 3.70 4.43 -2.48
CA TYR A 63 2.29 4.58 -2.83
C TYR A 63 1.38 4.11 -1.71
N VAL A 64 1.64 2.91 -1.16
CA VAL A 64 0.89 2.36 -0.02
C VAL A 64 0.99 3.27 1.20
N ALA A 65 2.21 3.65 1.59
CA ALA A 65 2.44 4.51 2.73
C ALA A 65 1.71 5.86 2.58
N SER A 66 1.80 6.50 1.41
CA SER A 66 1.12 7.76 1.12
C SER A 66 -0.41 7.66 1.23
N ARG A 67 -0.98 6.52 0.80
CA ARG A 67 -2.43 6.27 0.92
C ARG A 67 -2.83 6.06 2.38
N VAL A 68 -2.07 5.27 3.14
CA VAL A 68 -2.30 5.04 4.58
C VAL A 68 -2.20 6.35 5.37
N PHE A 69 -1.19 7.19 5.09
CA PHE A 69 -1.07 8.51 5.72
C PHE A 69 -2.27 9.43 5.39
N LYS A 70 -2.76 9.41 4.14
CA LYS A 70 -3.97 10.16 3.76
C LYS A 70 -5.23 9.66 4.46
N LEU A 71 -5.40 8.34 4.63
CA LEU A 71 -6.49 7.81 5.46
C LEU A 71 -6.39 8.34 6.87
N ASN A 72 -5.22 8.19 7.48
CA ASN A 72 -5.02 8.51 8.88
C ASN A 72 -5.28 10.00 9.13
N GLY A 73 -4.85 10.87 8.21
CA GLY A 73 -5.17 12.29 8.25
C GLY A 73 -6.67 12.58 8.23
N ARG A 74 -7.43 11.97 7.31
CA ARG A 74 -8.90 12.16 7.24
C ARG A 74 -9.63 11.64 8.46
N ILE A 75 -9.22 10.49 8.99
CA ILE A 75 -9.80 9.90 10.20
C ILE A 75 -9.54 10.81 11.40
N LEU A 76 -8.34 11.37 11.51
CA LEU A 76 -7.94 12.23 12.63
C LEU A 76 -8.60 13.61 12.55
N GLU A 77 -8.90 14.10 11.35
CA GLU A 77 -9.70 15.30 11.10
C GLU A 77 -11.17 15.08 11.51
N HIS A 78 -11.78 13.96 11.13
CA HIS A 78 -13.14 13.59 11.55
C HIS A 78 -13.30 13.26 13.05
N LEU A 79 -12.22 12.88 13.74
CA LEU A 79 -12.24 12.67 15.20
C LEU A 79 -12.04 13.97 15.99
N LYS A 80 -11.62 15.06 15.33
CA LYS A 80 -11.43 16.39 15.94
C LYS A 80 -12.67 17.28 15.85
N GLU A 81 -13.57 17.00 14.91
CA GLU A 81 -14.95 17.54 14.87
C GLU A 81 -15.88 16.74 15.78
#